data_AF-A0A9C8LJC9-F1
#
_entry.id   AF-A0A9C8LJC9-F1
#
_cell.length_a   1.000
_cell.length_b   1.000
_cell.length_c   1.000
_cell.angle_alpha   90.00
_cell.angle_beta   90.00
_cell.angle_gamma   90.00
#
_symmetry.space_group_name_H-M   'P 1'
#
loop_
_entity.id
_entity.type
_entity.pdbx_description
1 polymer ?
#
loop_
_entity_poly.entity_id
_entity_poly.type
_entity_poly.pdbx_seq_one_letter_code
_entity_poly.pdbx_strand_id
1 'polypeptide(L)'
;MAVTNFWAYLITFEWFEKDKDFDHEACTAQSFGSFHADDEVARVTWRFSPAAAATAREFEFHPNQEIVEQDDGGLIGTFEASGLVEVA
;
A
#
# COMPACT_ATOMS: atom_id res chain seq x y z
N MET A 1 13.75 -5.17 7.50
CA MET A 1 14.21 -3.83 7.06
C MET A 1 14.55 -3.04 8.31
N ALA A 2 15.82 -2.67 8.53
CA ALA A 2 16.23 -1.89 9.69
C ALA A 2 16.25 -0.41 9.30
N VAL A 3 15.59 0.46 10.07
CA VAL A 3 15.63 1.90 9.83
C VAL A 3 16.99 2.42 10.31
N THR A 4 17.87 2.80 9.38
CA THR A 4 19.27 3.17 9.66
C THR A 4 19.52 4.68 9.70
N ASN A 5 18.48 5.52 9.57
CA ASN A 5 18.62 6.96 9.40
C ASN A 5 18.43 7.82 10.67
N PHE A 6 18.57 7.24 11.86
CA PHE A 6 18.57 8.00 13.11
C PHE A 6 19.99 8.23 13.60
N TRP A 7 20.42 9.49 13.62
CA TRP A 7 21.77 9.89 14.05
C TRP A 7 21.83 10.37 15.50
N ALA A 8 20.68 10.80 16.06
CA ALA A 8 20.49 11.12 17.48
C ALA A 8 18.99 11.13 17.81
N TYR A 9 18.63 10.74 19.04
CA TYR A 9 17.26 10.83 19.56
C TYR A 9 17.28 11.40 20.99
N LEU A 10 16.28 12.20 21.34
CA LEU A 10 16.07 12.73 22.68
C LEU A 10 14.84 12.06 23.28
N ILE A 11 15.00 11.39 24.42
CA ILE A 11 13.87 10.85 25.19
C ILE A 11 13.38 11.96 26.12
N THR A 12 12.10 12.32 26.03
CA THR A 12 11.46 13.28 26.94
C THR A 12 10.65 12.54 28.01
N PHE A 13 10.38 13.20 29.13
CA PHE A 13 9.45 12.71 30.17
C PHE A 13 8.02 13.23 29.95
N GLU A 14 7.74 13.77 28.77
CA GLU A 14 6.44 14.30 28.41
C GLU A 14 5.53 13.18 27.93
N TRP A 15 4.26 13.24 28.33
CA TRP A 15 3.25 12.28 27.92
C TRP A 15 2.38 12.90 26.84
N PHE A 16 1.94 12.08 25.88
CA PHE A 16 0.94 12.46 24.88
C PHE A 16 -0.24 11.49 24.95
N GLU A 17 -1.44 12.01 24.67
CA GLU A 17 -2.66 11.20 24.53
C GLU A 17 -2.90 10.97 23.04
N LYS A 18 -3.19 9.73 22.65
CA LYS A 18 -3.62 9.43 21.27
C LYS A 18 -4.93 10.17 21.03
N ASP A 19 -5.06 10.82 19.88
CA ASP A 19 -6.34 11.38 19.46
C ASP A 19 -7.41 10.27 19.46
N LYS A 20 -8.55 10.57 20.08
CA LYS A 20 -9.67 9.65 20.24
C LYS A 20 -10.33 9.34 18.90
N ASP A 21 -10.24 10.29 17.97
CA ASP A 21 -10.78 10.16 16.61
C ASP A 21 -9.74 9.62 15.62
N PHE A 22 -8.53 9.28 16.08
CA PHE A 22 -7.51 8.67 15.21
C PHE A 22 -7.92 7.26 14.78
N ASP A 23 -8.19 7.13 13.48
CA ASP A 23 -8.45 5.89 12.77
C ASP A 23 -7.18 5.42 12.03
N HIS A 24 -6.64 4.30 12.49
CA HIS A 24 -5.44 3.69 11.92
C HIS A 24 -5.69 3.10 10.53
N GLU A 25 -6.86 2.53 10.27
CA GLU A 25 -7.20 1.96 8.96
C GLU A 25 -7.31 3.07 7.93
N ALA A 26 -8.01 4.16 8.25
CA ALA A 26 -8.08 5.34 7.39
C ALA A 26 -6.69 5.95 7.12
N CYS A 27 -5.82 6.02 8.13
CA CYS A 27 -4.47 6.57 8.01
C CYS A 27 -3.53 5.72 7.14
N THR A 28 -3.76 4.41 7.04
CA THR A 28 -2.88 3.48 6.31
C THR A 28 -3.42 3.09 4.94
N ALA A 29 -4.73 3.22 4.71
CA ALA A 29 -5.40 2.84 3.47
C ALA A 29 -4.92 3.58 2.21
N GLN A 30 -4.22 4.72 2.34
CA GLN A 30 -3.65 5.47 1.22
C GLN A 30 -2.19 5.11 0.91
N SER A 31 -1.56 4.27 1.75
CA SER A 31 -0.16 3.87 1.63
C SER A 31 -0.07 2.46 1.05
N PHE A 32 0.75 2.24 0.02
CA PHE A 32 1.14 0.88 -0.38
C PHE A 32 2.11 0.23 0.64
N GLY A 33 2.87 1.07 1.36
CA GLY A 33 3.85 0.69 2.37
C GLY A 33 3.86 1.68 3.55
N SER A 34 5.03 2.23 3.90
CA SER A 34 5.17 3.22 4.99
C SER A 34 5.13 4.68 4.52
N PHE A 35 4.97 4.90 3.21
CA PHE A 35 4.94 6.23 2.59
C PHE A 35 3.56 6.53 2.02
N HIS A 36 3.07 7.74 2.30
CA HIS A 36 1.86 8.31 1.73
C HIS A 36 2.09 9.81 1.47
N ALA A 37 1.62 10.27 0.31
CA ALA A 37 1.53 11.68 -0.03
C ALA A 37 0.21 11.89 -0.80
N ASP A 38 -0.66 12.77 -0.28
CA ASP A 38 -1.99 13.04 -0.86
C ASP A 38 -1.93 13.56 -2.31
N ASP A 39 -0.81 14.15 -2.73
CA ASP A 39 -0.60 14.70 -4.07
C ASP A 39 -0.07 13.67 -5.10
N GLU A 40 0.18 12.43 -4.68
CA GLU A 40 0.76 11.37 -5.53
C GLU A 40 -0.12 10.11 -5.66
N VAL A 41 -1.42 10.20 -5.36
CA VAL A 41 -2.33 9.07 -5.60
C VAL A 41 -2.49 8.85 -7.11
N ALA A 42 -2.13 7.64 -7.56
CA ALA A 42 -2.23 7.26 -8.96
C ALA A 42 -2.88 5.89 -9.13
N ARG A 43 -3.52 5.68 -10.29
CA ARG A 43 -4.10 4.39 -10.65
C ARG A 43 -3.00 3.43 -11.11
N VAL A 44 -2.85 2.32 -10.38
CA VAL A 44 -1.99 1.19 -10.75
C VAL A 44 -2.81 0.17 -11.53
N THR A 45 -2.22 -0.40 -12.58
CA THR A 45 -2.82 -1.50 -13.34
C THR A 45 -1.77 -2.56 -13.61
N TRP A 46 -1.98 -3.76 -13.07
CA TRP A 46 -1.12 -4.91 -13.27
C TRP A 46 -1.81 -5.94 -14.13
N ARG A 47 -1.09 -6.42 -15.16
CA ARG A 47 -1.51 -7.52 -16.00
C ARG A 47 -0.65 -8.75 -15.69
N PHE A 48 -1.27 -9.77 -15.12
CA PHE A 48 -0.65 -11.05 -14.86
C PHE A 48 -0.88 -11.99 -16.04
N SER A 49 0.17 -12.74 -16.40
CA SER A 49 0.05 -13.84 -17.36
C SER A 49 -0.82 -14.96 -16.79
N PRO A 50 -1.38 -15.86 -17.63
CA PRO A 50 -2.21 -16.96 -17.15
C PRO A 50 -1.51 -17.86 -16.11
N ALA A 51 -0.19 -18.03 -16.25
CA ALA A 51 0.62 -18.79 -15.30
C ALA A 51 0.72 -18.11 -13.92
N ALA A 52 0.77 -16.78 -13.89
CA ALA A 52 0.84 -16.00 -12.65
C ALA A 52 -0.55 -15.69 -12.07
N ALA A 53 -1.60 -15.73 -12.88
CA ALA A 53 -2.96 -15.38 -12.51
C ALA A 53 -3.50 -16.25 -11.37
N ALA A 54 -3.17 -17.54 -11.32
CA ALA A 54 -3.62 -18.43 -10.26
C ALA A 54 -3.12 -17.95 -8.89
N THR A 55 -1.82 -17.67 -8.79
CA THR A 55 -1.19 -17.16 -7.57
C THR A 55 -1.66 -15.74 -7.24
N ALA A 56 -1.74 -14.84 -8.24
CA ALA A 56 -2.11 -13.44 -8.00
C ALA A 56 -3.51 -13.27 -7.39
N ARG A 57 -4.45 -14.20 -7.65
CA ARG A 57 -5.80 -14.18 -7.05
C ARG A 57 -5.80 -14.37 -5.53
N GLU A 58 -4.76 -14.99 -4.99
CA GLU A 58 -4.68 -15.29 -3.56
C GLU A 58 -4.18 -14.08 -2.74
N PHE A 59 -3.78 -13.00 -3.40
CA PHE A 59 -3.21 -11.82 -2.76
C PHE A 59 -4.19 -10.65 -2.75
N GLU A 60 -4.29 -10.02 -1.59
CA GLU A 60 -4.84 -8.68 -1.42
C GLU A 60 -3.68 -7.69 -1.42
N PHE A 61 -3.40 -7.08 -2.58
CA PHE A 61 -2.34 -6.09 -2.77
C PHE A 61 -2.75 -4.71 -2.26
N HIS A 62 -4.05 -4.41 -2.29
CA HIS A 62 -4.59 -3.17 -1.75
C HIS A 62 -6.05 -3.37 -1.33
N PRO A 63 -6.51 -2.73 -0.22
CA PRO A 63 -7.89 -2.90 0.27
C PRO A 63 -8.98 -2.50 -0.74
N ASN A 64 -8.68 -1.59 -1.67
CA ASN A 64 -9.61 -1.15 -2.73
C ASN A 64 -9.33 -1.80 -4.10
N GLN A 65 -8.57 -2.89 -4.16
CA GLN A 65 -8.23 -3.52 -5.43
C GLN A 65 -9.45 -4.10 -6.14
N GLU A 66 -9.50 -3.91 -7.45
CA GLU A 66 -10.44 -4.55 -8.37
C GLU A 66 -9.69 -5.58 -9.21
N ILE A 67 -10.31 -6.74 -9.41
CA ILE A 67 -9.75 -7.84 -10.20
C ILE A 67 -10.69 -8.19 -11.34
N VAL A 68 -10.13 -8.29 -12.56
CA VAL A 68 -10.84 -8.71 -13.78
C VAL A 68 -10.11 -9.88 -14.43
N GLU A 69 -10.80 -11.01 -14.58
CA GLU A 69 -10.29 -12.15 -15.36
C GLU A 69 -10.34 -11.85 -16.85
N GLN A 70 -9.34 -12.34 -17.58
CA GLN A 70 -9.23 -12.15 -19.02
C GLN A 70 -9.52 -13.43 -19.77
N ASP A 71 -10.04 -13.31 -21.00
CA ASP A 71 -10.37 -14.45 -21.87
C ASP A 71 -9.14 -15.31 -22.23
N ASP A 72 -7.94 -14.74 -22.15
CA ASP A 72 -6.67 -15.45 -22.36
C ASP A 72 -6.22 -16.27 -21.13
N GLY A 73 -7.01 -16.25 -20.05
CA GLY A 73 -6.70 -16.87 -18.76
C GLY A 73 -5.83 -15.99 -17.84
N GLY A 74 -5.46 -14.79 -18.28
CA GLY A 74 -4.74 -13.80 -17.50
C GLY A 74 -5.63 -13.09 -16.48
N LEU A 75 -5.01 -12.17 -15.73
CA LEU A 75 -5.66 -11.39 -14.69
C LEU A 75 -5.25 -9.92 -14.79
N ILE A 76 -6.19 -9.00 -14.65
CA ILE A 76 -5.90 -7.59 -14.44
C ILE A 76 -6.30 -7.20 -13.03
N GLY A 77 -5.35 -6.67 -12.26
CA GLY A 77 -5.59 -6.05 -10.95
C GLY A 77 -5.41 -4.54 -11.05
N THR A 78 -6.36 -3.76 -10.52
CA THR A 78 -6.24 -2.30 -10.45
C THR A 78 -6.56 -1.76 -9.07
N PHE A 79 -5.81 -0.77 -8.62
CA PHE A 79 -6.06 -0.06 -7.36
C PHE A 79 -5.50 1.36 -7.45
N GLU A 80 -5.91 2.23 -6.53
CA GLU A 80 -5.36 3.57 -6.38
C GLU A 80 -4.45 3.60 -5.16
N ALA A 81 -3.18 3.98 -5.36
CA ALA A 81 -2.20 4.10 -4.29
C ALA A 81 -1.23 5.26 -4.55
N SER A 82 -0.71 5.84 -3.47
CA SER A 82 0.44 6.76 -3.50
C SER A 82 1.74 6.02 -3.19
N GLY A 83 2.91 6.64 -3.39
CA GLY A 83 4.20 6.00 -3.09
C GLY A 83 4.66 4.96 -4.13
N LEU A 84 4.36 5.19 -5.41
CA LEU A 84 4.68 4.30 -6.54
C LEU A 84 6.16 3.92 -6.68
N VAL A 85 7.07 4.60 -5.99
CA VAL A 85 8.51 4.25 -5.97
C VAL A 85 8.76 2.90 -5.29
N GLU A 86 7.89 2.46 -4.37
CA GLU A 86 7.98 1.13 -3.74
C GLU A 86 7.35 0.00 -4.59
N VAL A 87 6.76 0.35 -5.74
CA VAL A 87 5.98 -0.55 -6.63
C VAL A 87 6.81 -1.05 -7.84
N ALA A 88 8.03 -0.55 -8.04
CA ALA A 88 8.89 -0.83 -9.19
C ALA A 88 9.80 -2.07 -9.05
#